data_AF-A0A453LT87-F1
#
_entry.id   AF-A0A453LT87-F1
#
_cell.length_a   1.000
_cell.length_b   1.000
_cell.length_c   1.000
_cell.angle_alpha   90.00
_cell.angle_beta   90.00
_cell.angle_gamma   90.00
#
_symmetry.space_group_name_H-M   'P 1'
#
loop_
_entity.id
_entity.type
_entity.pdbx_description
1 polymer ?
#
loop_
_entity_poly.entity_id
_entity_poly.type
_entity_poly.pdbx_seq_one_letter_code
_entity_poly.pdbx_strand_id
1 'polypeptide(L)' 'LVLTLEVTPEGKEKTRQLAIVALWCIQWNPRNRPSMTKVVNMLTGSLQNLQMPPKPFVPSENHRMP' A
#
# COMPACT_ATOMS: atom_id res chain seq x y z
N LEU A 1 -8.32 18.72 17.10
CA LEU A 1 -7.98 17.36 16.66
C LEU A 1 -7.19 17.46 15.37
N VAL A 2 -5.96 16.97 15.44
CA VAL A 2 -4.89 16.89 14.46
C VAL A 2 -5.40 16.41 13.09
N LEU A 3 -5.99 17.30 12.29
CA LEU A 3 -6.41 17.02 10.91
C LEU A 3 -5.76 17.94 9.88
N THR A 4 -4.92 18.87 10.32
CA THR A 4 -3.86 19.40 9.47
C THR A 4 -2.77 18.32 9.40
N LEU A 5 -3.00 17.32 8.57
CA LEU A 5 -1.91 16.83 7.74
C LEU A 5 -1.42 18.10 7.04
N GLU A 6 -0.39 18.73 7.61
CA GLU A 6 0.35 19.79 6.97
C GLU A 6 0.51 19.34 5.51
N VAL A 7 -0.09 20.05 4.54
CA VAL A 7 0.07 19.74 3.11
C VAL A 7 1.47 20.20 2.70
N THR A 8 2.46 19.80 3.49
CA THR A 8 3.86 19.92 3.16
C THR A 8 4.20 18.74 2.26
N PRO A 9 5.20 18.91 1.38
CA PRO A 9 5.70 17.82 0.55
C PRO A 9 6.04 16.57 1.37
N GLU A 10 6.56 16.72 2.60
CA GLU A 10 6.87 15.59 3.48
C GLU A 10 5.60 14.89 3.98
N GLY A 11 4.56 15.63 4.37
CA GLY A 11 3.28 15.07 4.82
C GLY A 11 2.58 14.25 3.73
N LYS A 12 2.64 14.72 2.48
CA LYS A 12 2.10 13.99 1.31
C LYS A 12 2.86 12.68 1.07
N GLU A 13 4.18 12.70 1.18
CA GLU A 13 5.01 11.51 1.00
C GLU A 13 4.75 10.48 2.09
N LYS A 14 4.62 10.93 3.35
CA LYS A 14 4.27 10.06 4.48
C LYS A 14 2.88 9.45 4.34
N THR A 15 1.91 10.23 3.87
CA THR A 15 0.56 9.71 3.60
C THR A 15 0.59 8.63 2.53
N ARG A 16 1.36 8.84 1.45
CA ARG A 16 1.51 7.85 0.38
C ARG A 16 2.21 6.58 0.88
N GLN A 17 3.25 6.73 1.70
CA GLN A 17 3.96 5.62 2.35
C GLN A 17 2.98 4.78 3.18
N LEU A 18 2.23 5.42 4.08
CA LEU A 18 1.23 4.76 4.93
C LEU A 18 0.16 4.04 4.11
N ALA A 19 -0.33 4.67 3.04
CA ALA A 19 -1.30 4.05 2.14
C ALA A 19 -0.76 2.77 1.47
N ILE A 20 0.49 2.79 0.98
CA ILE A 20 1.12 1.61 0.38
C ILE A 20 1.28 0.48 1.42
N VAL A 21 1.74 0.80 2.64
CA VAL A 21 1.88 -0.19 3.71
C VAL A 21 0.52 -0.79 4.08
N ALA A 22 -0.52 0.04 4.23
CA ALA A 22 -1.87 -0.41 4.51
C ALA A 22 -2.39 -1.38 3.43
N LEU A 23 -2.19 -1.04 2.15
CA LEU A 23 -2.57 -1.89 1.01
C LEU A 23 -1.85 -3.25 0.99
N TRP A 24 -0.61 -3.32 1.49
CA TRP A 24 0.11 -4.59 1.69
C TRP A 24 -0.48 -5.42 2.84
N CYS A 25 -0.88 -4.78 3.94
CA CYS A 25 -1.44 -5.47 5.12
C CYS A 25 -2.84 -6.03 4.88
N ILE A 26 -3.68 -5.35 4.10
CA ILE A 26 -5.07 -5.77 3.81
C ILE A 26 -5.19 -6.68 2.58
N GLN A 27 -4.08 -7.22 2.07
CA GLN A 27 -4.10 -8.11 0.90
C GLN A 27 -5.10 -9.26 1.07
N TRP A 28 -5.84 -9.52 -0.02
CA TRP A 28 -6.83 -10.61 -0.10
C TRP A 28 -6.18 -11.96 0.16
N ASN A 29 -5.08 -12.26 -0.55
CA ASN A 29 -4.31 -13.47 -0.32
C ASN A 29 -3.44 -13.30 0.94
N PRO A 30 -3.65 -14.09 2.01
CA PRO A 30 -2.86 -13.96 3.24
C PRO A 30 -1.36 -14.21 3.02
N ARG A 31 -0.98 -14.99 2.00
CA ARG A 31 0.42 -15.23 1.63
C ARG A 31 1.15 -13.98 1.13
N ASN A 32 0.40 -12.98 0.65
CA ASN A 32 0.98 -11.73 0.17
C ASN A 32 1.17 -10.71 1.29
N ARG A 33 0.63 -10.96 2.50
CA ARG A 33 0.76 -10.03 3.61
C ARG A 33 2.20 -10.04 4.15
N PRO A 34 2.80 -8.86 4.40
CA PRO A 34 4.13 -8.77 4.96
C PRO A 34 4.15 -9.24 6.43
N SER A 35 5.31 -9.71 6.90
CA SER A 35 5.54 -9.89 8.34
C SER A 35 5.59 -8.54 9.06
N MET A 36 5.34 -8.53 10.37
CA MET A 36 5.43 -7.30 11.17
C MET A 36 6.81 -6.63 11.09
N THR A 37 7.89 -7.41 11.06
CA THR A 37 9.24 -6.88 10.86
C THR A 37 9.37 -6.13 9.52
N LYS A 38 8.80 -6.70 8.45
CA LYS A 38 8.78 -6.05 7.14
C LYS A 38 7.93 -4.78 7.16
N VAL A 39 6.78 -4.79 7.84
CA VAL A 39 5.93 -3.60 8.02
C VAL A 39 6.70 -2.48 8.74
N VAL A 40 7.39 -2.78 9.82
CA VAL A 40 8.22 -1.78 10.54
C VAL A 40 9.30 -1.22 9.62
N ASN A 41 10.03 -2.08 8.90
CA ASN A 41 11.04 -1.63 7.94
C ASN A 41 10.45 -0.74 6.82
N MET A 42 9.22 -1.05 6.36
CA MET A 42 8.50 -0.25 5.37
C MET A 42 8.08 1.12 5.92
N LEU A 43 7.79 1.24 7.22
CA LEU A 43 7.40 2.49 7.88
C LEU A 43 8.59 3.38 8.24
N THR A 44 9.73 2.78 8.58
CA THR A 44 10.96 3.51 8.92
C THR A 44 11.82 3.81 7.69
N GLY A 45 11.67 3.06 6.60
CA GLY A 45 12.40 3.24 5.34
C GLY A 45 11.87 4.37 4.45
N SER A 46 12.54 4.56 3.30
CA SER A 46 12.17 5.54 2.25
C SER A 46 11.10 4.98 1.32
N LEU A 47 10.15 5.83 0.90
CA LEU A 47 9.08 5.48 -0.04
C LEU A 47 9.59 4.95 -1.38
N GLN A 48 10.78 5.36 -1.81
CA GLN A 48 11.40 4.88 -3.05
C GLN A 48 11.69 3.37 -3.02
N ASN A 49 11.78 2.77 -1.82
CA ASN A 49 11.95 1.33 -1.63
C ASN A 49 10.61 0.57 -1.58
N LEU A 50 9.48 1.27 -1.63
CA LEU A 50 8.15 0.68 -1.55
C LEU A 50 7.56 0.48 -2.95
N GLN A 51 7.35 -0.78 -3.30
CA GLN A 51 6.59 -1.16 -4.49
C GLN A 51 5.10 -1.26 -4.17
N MET A 52 4.26 -1.00 -5.19
CA MET A 52 2.83 -1.23 -5.12
C MET A 52 2.55 -2.73 -4.86
N PRO A 53 1.64 -3.08 -3.93
CA PRO A 53 1.23 -4.45 -3.73
C PRO A 53 0.54 -5.02 -4.98
N PRO A 54 0.52 -6.36 -5.12
CA PRO A 54 -0.14 -7.01 -6.24
C PRO A 54 -1.64 -6.69 -6.26
N LYS A 55 -2.20 -6.58 -7.47
CA LYS A 55 -3.64 -6.40 -7.64
C LYS A 55 -4.36 -7.68 -7.17
N PRO A 56 -5.37 -7.56 -6.30
CA PRO A 56 -6.07 -8.72 -5.76
C PRO A 56 -6.96 -9.42 -6.80
N PHE A 57 -7.42 -8.69 -7.82
CA PHE A 57 -8.30 -9.22 -8.86
C PHE A 57 -7.57 -9.24 -10.20
N VAL A 58 -7.69 -10.37 -10.90
CA VAL A 58 -7.39 -10.41 -12.33
C VAL A 58 -8.43 -9.55 -13.06
N PRO A 59 -8.05 -8.84 -14.13
CA PRO A 59 -9.04 -8.22 -15.00
C PRO A 59 -10.03 -9.30 -15.43
N SER A 60 -11.33 -9.06 -15.27
CA SER A 60 -12.31 -9.89 -15.99
C SER A 60 -11.99 -9.71 -17.47
N GLU A 61 -11.46 -10.76 -18.12
CA GLU A 61 -11.66 -10.85 -19.56
C GLU A 61 -13.17 -10.80 -19.75
N ASN A 62 -13.64 -9.79 -20.47
CA ASN A 62 -14.95 -9.85 -21.11
C ASN A 62 -14.88 -11.03 -22.10
N HIS A 63 -14.93 -12.26 -21.60
CA HIS A 63 -15.39 -13.38 -22.38
C HIS A 63 -16.80 -12.98 -22.75
N ARG A 64 -16.94 -12.42 -23.96
CA ARG A 64 -18.23 -12.23 -24.60
C ARG A 64 -18.89 -13.58 -24.50
N MET A 65 -19.85 -13.70 -23.59
CA MET A 65 -20.76 -14.82 -23.55
C MET A 65 -21.32 -14.93 -24.97
N PRO A 66 -21.15 -16.06 -25.68
CA PRO A 66 -21.74 -16.26 -26.99
C PRO A 66 -23.27 -16.19 -26.92
#